data_AF-A0A7X7QU20-F1
#
_entry.id   AF-A0A7X7QU20-F1
#
_cell.length_a   1.000
_cell.length_b   1.000
_cell.length_c   1.000
_cell.angle_alpha   90.00
_cell.angle_beta   90.00
_cell.angle_gamma   90.00
#
_symmetry.space_group_name_H-M   'P 1'
#
loop_
_entity.id
_entity.type
_entity.pdbx_description
1 polymer ?
#
loop_
_entity_poly.entity_id
_entity_poly.type
_entity_poly.pdbx_seq_one_letter_code
_entity_poly.pdbx_strand_id
1 'polypeptide(L)'
;MRLIYRVGFLVLCAALVLPRALTSEPSPSPSSSLTPSPHPTPQLTKLQRRLLAMVKLDLQVTQALPNTPSNHNRLLPTYEKLVELTCMPSLDTTLEYSGNPTNAECLKYLELLKDFQPDNLVAVCALHGIDSDPCKDAYQKQYISSSDPEEESIDVVDLSAKLNAIENEKPLTQIKSDLRDAEKAFAKSAEAEIRKKIISLLDQALSLACSNTRIVVQHTKPPDKLMIVQTYRENTETSDPLTKLVHEFSGSASRQSNTPTASPTPIIEVPAPFQVNPPKHDSPPKRPKREVWRLRHLSAECASFVDRALAFNPHHARALCYQQGFSSPDCIAAKRVEREIARQEALQELQKQQDAAPSQKESRIGTF
;
A
#
# COMPACT_ATOMS: atom_id res chain seq x y z
N MET A 1 -10.53 -4.10 60.47
CA MET A 1 -9.29 -3.73 61.20
C MET A 1 -8.10 -4.33 60.45
N ARG A 2 -7.11 -3.49 60.15
CA ARG A 2 -6.02 -3.75 59.21
C ARG A 2 -4.99 -4.72 59.81
N LEU A 3 -4.67 -5.79 59.09
CA LEU A 3 -3.47 -6.59 59.31
C LEU A 3 -2.40 -6.15 58.30
N ILE A 4 -1.26 -5.72 58.84
CA ILE A 4 -0.07 -5.30 58.10
C ILE A 4 0.84 -6.54 57.97
N TYR A 5 1.07 -7.02 56.76
CA TYR A 5 2.17 -7.93 56.47
C TYR A 5 3.18 -7.23 55.55
N ARG A 6 4.34 -6.92 56.12
CA ARG A 6 5.56 -6.53 55.41
C ARG A 6 6.23 -7.81 54.89
N VAL A 7 6.48 -7.88 53.59
CA VAL A 7 7.43 -8.82 53.01
C VAL A 7 8.46 -8.00 52.25
N GLY A 8 9.68 -8.01 52.77
CA GLY A 8 10.85 -7.44 52.10
C GLY A 8 11.37 -8.39 51.04
N PHE A 9 11.71 -7.85 49.87
CA PHE A 9 12.45 -8.56 48.84
C PHE A 9 13.85 -7.94 48.72
N LEU A 10 14.84 -8.73 49.16
CA LEU A 10 16.26 -8.55 48.91
C LEU A 10 16.54 -8.88 47.44
N VAL A 11 17.05 -7.90 46.68
CA VAL A 11 17.60 -8.11 45.33
C VAL A 11 19.11 -8.32 45.47
N LEU A 12 19.56 -9.55 45.24
CA LEU A 12 20.98 -9.90 45.15
C LEU A 12 21.52 -9.46 43.78
N CYS A 13 22.50 -8.55 43.78
CA CYS A 13 23.35 -8.26 42.63
C CYS A 13 24.39 -9.38 42.47
N ALA A 14 24.34 -10.11 41.36
CA ALA A 14 25.44 -10.96 40.91
C ALA A 14 25.99 -10.39 39.59
N ALA A 15 27.10 -9.68 39.70
CA ALA A 15 27.94 -9.26 38.59
C ALA A 15 28.69 -10.49 38.06
N LEU A 16 28.43 -10.87 36.80
CA LEU A 16 29.23 -11.86 36.09
C LEU A 16 30.24 -11.14 35.19
N VAL A 17 31.49 -11.35 35.58
CA VAL A 17 32.73 -10.92 34.94
C VAL A 17 32.94 -11.71 33.65
N LEU A 18 33.13 -11.01 32.53
CA LEU A 18 33.64 -11.60 31.28
C LEU A 18 35.16 -11.90 31.40
N PRO A 19 35.64 -13.05 30.91
CA PRO A 19 37.02 -13.19 30.50
C PRO A 19 37.21 -12.79 29.03
N ARG A 20 38.15 -11.85 28.84
CA ARG A 20 38.86 -11.51 27.60
C ARG A 20 39.58 -12.73 27.05
N ALA A 21 39.38 -13.07 25.78
CA ALA A 21 40.23 -13.99 25.03
C ALA A 21 40.68 -13.38 23.69
N LEU A 22 41.96 -13.03 23.69
CA LEU A 22 42.97 -13.00 22.63
C LEU A 22 42.56 -13.34 21.18
N THR A 23 42.70 -12.32 20.33
CA THR A 23 43.47 -12.28 19.06
C THR A 23 43.66 -13.59 18.27
N SER A 24 43.01 -13.65 17.11
CA SER A 24 43.55 -14.26 15.90
C SER A 24 43.15 -13.43 14.68
N GLU A 25 44.13 -12.83 14.01
CA GLU A 25 43.95 -12.13 12.73
C GLU A 25 43.39 -13.10 11.66
N PRO A 26 42.30 -12.76 10.97
CA PRO A 26 41.93 -13.43 9.74
C PRO A 26 42.68 -12.81 8.56
N SER A 27 43.40 -13.67 7.86
CA SER A 27 44.03 -13.46 6.56
C SER A 27 43.09 -12.73 5.56
N PRO A 28 43.57 -11.79 4.74
CA PRO A 28 42.74 -11.10 3.76
C PRO A 28 42.32 -12.07 2.66
N SER A 29 41.06 -12.52 2.73
CA SER A 29 40.40 -13.23 1.63
C SER A 29 40.37 -12.33 0.38
N PRO A 30 40.64 -12.88 -0.82
CA PRO A 30 40.61 -12.12 -2.04
C PRO A 30 39.20 -11.56 -2.26
N SER A 31 39.12 -10.24 -2.44
CA SER A 31 37.89 -9.53 -2.80
C SER A 31 37.43 -10.03 -4.17
N SER A 32 36.59 -11.07 -4.17
CA SER A 32 35.80 -11.44 -5.34
C SER A 32 34.84 -10.30 -5.60
N SER A 33 35.18 -9.46 -6.57
CA SER A 33 34.29 -8.51 -7.20
C SER A 33 33.14 -9.28 -7.83
N LEU A 34 32.10 -9.54 -7.04
CA LEU A 34 30.80 -10.00 -7.53
C LEU A 34 30.26 -8.86 -8.40
N THR A 35 30.51 -8.95 -9.70
CA THR A 35 29.83 -8.14 -10.69
C THR A 35 28.34 -8.33 -10.45
N PRO A 36 27.58 -7.28 -10.07
CA PRO A 36 26.16 -7.42 -9.80
C PRO A 36 25.51 -7.95 -11.08
N SER A 37 24.98 -9.17 -11.00
CA SER A 37 24.20 -9.76 -12.08
C SER A 37 23.10 -8.77 -12.45
N PRO A 38 22.90 -8.43 -13.74
CA PRO A 38 21.90 -7.46 -14.14
C PRO A 38 20.54 -7.96 -13.65
N HIS A 39 19.99 -7.28 -12.64
CA HIS A 39 18.66 -7.58 -12.14
C HIS A 39 17.69 -7.41 -13.32
N PRO A 40 16.93 -8.45 -13.70
CA PRO A 40 16.01 -8.36 -14.81
C PRO A 40 15.02 -7.23 -14.52
N THR A 41 14.94 -6.26 -15.42
CA THR A 41 13.99 -5.15 -15.31
C THR A 41 12.58 -5.76 -15.23
N PRO A 42 11.81 -5.48 -14.16
CA PRO A 42 10.48 -6.03 -14.02
C PRO A 42 9.62 -5.64 -15.22
N GLN A 43 9.07 -6.64 -15.92
CA GLN A 43 8.23 -6.38 -17.09
C GLN A 43 6.83 -5.94 -16.65
N LEU A 44 6.40 -4.77 -17.14
CA LEU A 44 5.04 -4.29 -16.93
C LEU A 44 4.01 -5.25 -17.53
N THR A 45 2.96 -5.55 -16.79
CA THR A 45 1.79 -6.28 -17.30
C THR A 45 1.09 -5.48 -18.41
N LYS A 46 0.26 -6.17 -19.23
CA LYS A 46 -0.53 -5.52 -20.29
C LYS A 46 -1.42 -4.39 -19.75
N LEU A 47 -2.01 -4.58 -18.57
CA LEU A 47 -2.84 -3.59 -17.90
C LEU A 47 -2.02 -2.37 -17.46
N GLN A 48 -0.86 -2.60 -16.83
CA GLN A 48 0.03 -1.51 -16.40
C GLN A 48 0.56 -0.69 -17.58
N ARG A 49 0.89 -1.33 -18.72
CA ARG A 49 1.28 -0.60 -19.94
C ARG A 49 0.17 0.32 -20.45
N ARG A 50 -1.09 -0.15 -20.45
CA ARG A 50 -2.25 0.68 -20.83
C ARG A 50 -2.45 1.83 -19.87
N LEU A 51 -2.39 1.56 -18.56
CA LEU A 51 -2.51 2.58 -17.54
C LEU A 51 -1.40 3.63 -17.66
N LEU A 52 -0.14 3.21 -17.85
CA LEU A 52 0.98 4.13 -18.08
C LEU A 52 0.77 5.01 -19.31
N ALA A 53 0.25 4.46 -20.42
CA ALA A 53 -0.07 5.24 -21.61
C ALA A 53 -1.18 6.28 -21.36
N MET A 54 -2.24 5.90 -20.62
CA MET A 54 -3.31 6.83 -20.24
C MET A 54 -2.82 7.96 -19.34
N VAL A 55 -2.00 7.64 -18.33
CA VAL A 55 -1.44 8.64 -17.40
C VAL A 55 -0.47 9.59 -18.13
N LYS A 56 0.33 9.08 -19.08
CA LYS A 56 1.18 9.93 -19.94
C LYS A 56 0.36 10.86 -20.83
N LEU A 57 -0.76 10.39 -21.37
CA LEU A 57 -1.67 11.22 -22.16
C LEU A 57 -2.30 12.31 -21.30
N ASP A 58 -2.77 11.97 -20.09
CA ASP A 58 -3.30 12.92 -19.12
C ASP A 58 -2.27 14.00 -18.73
N LEU A 59 -1.01 13.61 -18.55
CA LEU A 59 0.09 14.54 -18.32
C LEU A 59 0.24 15.53 -19.50
N GLN A 60 0.23 15.04 -20.74
CA GLN A 60 0.34 15.89 -21.93
C GLN A 60 -0.82 16.88 -22.04
N VAL A 61 -2.05 16.43 -21.80
CA VAL A 61 -3.25 17.28 -21.80
C VAL A 61 -3.14 18.34 -20.71
N THR A 62 -2.75 17.95 -19.50
CA THR A 62 -2.67 18.88 -18.37
C THR A 62 -1.54 19.90 -18.53
N GLN A 63 -0.38 19.50 -19.08
CA GLN A 63 0.74 20.39 -19.38
C GLN A 63 0.44 21.41 -20.49
N ALA A 64 -0.53 21.10 -21.37
CA ALA A 64 -0.98 22.04 -22.40
C ALA A 64 -1.91 23.14 -21.84
N LEU A 65 -2.42 23.00 -20.61
CA LEU A 65 -3.26 24.00 -19.97
C LEU A 65 -2.41 25.12 -19.32
N PRO A 66 -2.97 26.34 -19.11
CA PRO A 66 -2.26 27.44 -18.46
C PRO A 66 -1.75 27.06 -17.06
N ASN A 67 -0.60 27.56 -16.63
CA ASN A 67 -0.06 27.27 -15.31
C ASN A 67 -0.86 27.97 -14.19
N THR A 68 -1.97 27.36 -13.78
CA THR A 68 -2.83 27.81 -12.68
C THR A 68 -2.67 26.90 -11.45
N PRO A 69 -3.00 27.36 -10.24
CA PRO A 69 -3.01 26.49 -9.05
C PRO A 69 -3.88 25.24 -9.21
N SER A 70 -5.00 25.35 -9.92
CA SER A 70 -5.89 24.21 -10.24
C SER A 70 -5.18 23.16 -11.11
N ASN A 71 -4.46 23.60 -12.14
CA ASN A 71 -3.68 22.68 -12.99
C ASN A 71 -2.47 22.10 -12.24
N HIS A 72 -1.87 22.85 -11.31
CA HIS A 72 -0.83 22.34 -10.43
C HIS A 72 -1.34 21.18 -9.55
N ASN A 73 -2.54 21.31 -8.99
CA ASN A 73 -3.20 20.25 -8.21
C ASN A 73 -3.57 19.02 -9.05
N ARG A 74 -3.75 19.17 -10.37
CA ARG A 74 -3.95 18.04 -11.30
C ARG A 74 -2.64 17.34 -11.67
N LEU A 75 -1.55 18.10 -11.86
CA LEU A 75 -0.26 17.55 -12.25
C LEU A 75 0.37 16.66 -11.17
N LEU A 76 0.22 17.02 -9.90
CA LEU A 76 0.83 16.28 -8.80
C LEU A 76 0.41 14.80 -8.73
N PRO A 77 -0.90 14.44 -8.66
CA PRO A 77 -1.32 13.04 -8.63
C PRO A 77 -0.91 12.30 -9.91
N THR A 78 -0.84 12.98 -11.06
CA THR A 78 -0.35 12.39 -12.31
C THR A 78 1.13 12.04 -12.22
N TYR A 79 1.98 12.92 -11.69
CA TYR A 79 3.40 12.62 -11.47
C TYR A 79 3.62 11.52 -10.43
N GLU A 80 2.88 11.54 -9.33
CA GLU A 80 2.90 10.45 -8.35
C GLU A 80 2.58 9.12 -9.02
N LYS A 81 1.53 9.08 -9.85
CA LYS A 81 1.15 7.85 -10.54
C LYS A 81 2.21 7.38 -11.53
N LEU A 82 2.88 8.31 -12.23
CA LEU A 82 4.00 7.97 -13.11
C LEU A 82 5.17 7.38 -12.32
N VAL A 83 5.53 7.98 -11.17
CA VAL A 83 6.57 7.45 -10.29
C VAL A 83 6.18 6.06 -9.76
N GLU A 84 4.95 5.84 -9.31
CA GLU A 84 4.49 4.51 -8.90
C GLU A 84 4.66 3.47 -10.03
N LEU A 85 4.20 3.79 -11.23
CA LEU A 85 4.19 2.85 -12.36
C LEU A 85 5.58 2.59 -12.97
N THR A 86 6.52 3.53 -12.82
CA THR A 86 7.85 3.43 -13.43
C THR A 86 8.94 3.05 -12.43
N CYS A 87 8.84 3.53 -11.18
CA CYS A 87 9.80 3.24 -10.11
C CYS A 87 9.43 1.99 -9.32
N MET A 88 8.12 1.77 -9.09
CA MET A 88 7.60 0.69 -8.24
C MET A 88 6.66 -0.25 -9.01
N PRO A 89 7.00 -0.69 -10.24
CA PRO A 89 6.07 -1.36 -11.15
C PRO A 89 5.54 -2.70 -10.62
N SER A 90 6.27 -3.37 -9.72
CA SER A 90 5.87 -4.64 -9.13
C SER A 90 5.22 -4.49 -7.76
N LEU A 91 5.09 -3.29 -7.21
CA LEU A 91 4.66 -3.12 -5.81
C LEU A 91 3.29 -3.75 -5.55
N ASP A 92 2.33 -3.63 -6.47
CA ASP A 92 1.01 -4.26 -6.30
C ASP A 92 1.06 -5.81 -6.33
N THR A 93 2.07 -6.40 -6.97
CA THR A 93 2.20 -7.86 -7.09
C THR A 93 3.11 -8.44 -6.01
N THR A 94 4.30 -7.88 -5.80
CA THR A 94 5.26 -8.35 -4.79
C THR A 94 4.90 -7.86 -3.40
N LEU A 95 4.21 -6.72 -3.28
CA LEU A 95 4.01 -6.01 -2.02
C LEU A 95 5.33 -5.61 -1.35
N GLU A 96 6.40 -5.50 -2.13
CA GLU A 96 7.75 -5.25 -1.66
C GLU A 96 8.46 -4.33 -2.64
N TYR A 97 9.19 -3.36 -2.10
CA TYR A 97 10.04 -2.45 -2.88
C TYR A 97 11.13 -1.84 -1.97
N SER A 98 12.39 -2.03 -2.35
CA SER A 98 13.55 -1.67 -1.54
C SER A 98 14.11 -0.27 -1.78
N GLY A 99 13.58 0.49 -2.75
CA GLY A 99 14.08 1.82 -3.09
C GLY A 99 15.18 1.82 -4.16
N ASN A 100 15.91 2.93 -4.23
CA ASN A 100 17.05 3.17 -5.12
C ASN A 100 16.78 2.81 -6.59
N PRO A 101 15.81 3.48 -7.24
CA PRO A 101 15.44 3.15 -8.60
C PRO A 101 16.59 3.47 -9.56
N THR A 102 16.85 2.56 -10.49
CA THR A 102 17.89 2.72 -11.54
C THR A 102 17.29 2.97 -12.92
N ASN A 103 15.98 2.85 -13.08
CA ASN A 103 15.28 3.06 -14.33
C ASN A 103 15.31 4.55 -14.72
N ALA A 104 15.87 4.88 -15.88
CA ALA A 104 16.03 6.26 -16.33
C ALA A 104 14.69 7.02 -16.49
N GLU A 105 13.63 6.33 -16.91
CA GLU A 105 12.30 6.93 -17.02
C GLU A 105 11.69 7.23 -15.64
N CYS A 106 11.87 6.34 -14.67
CA CYS A 106 11.55 6.60 -13.27
C CYS A 106 12.29 7.83 -12.74
N LEU A 107 13.62 7.87 -12.91
CA LEU A 107 14.46 8.96 -12.39
C LEU A 107 14.01 10.31 -12.95
N LYS A 108 13.67 10.38 -14.24
CA LYS A 108 13.09 11.58 -14.87
C LYS A 108 11.80 12.03 -14.16
N TYR A 109 10.84 11.14 -13.94
CA TYR A 109 9.57 11.52 -13.31
C TYR A 109 9.72 11.82 -11.82
N LEU A 110 10.67 11.17 -11.16
CA LEU A 110 11.02 11.42 -9.78
C LEU A 110 11.63 12.81 -9.58
N GLU A 111 12.53 13.23 -10.47
CA GLU A 111 13.08 14.59 -10.48
C GLU A 111 11.97 15.63 -10.67
N LEU A 112 11.10 15.44 -11.66
CA LEU A 112 9.95 16.32 -11.88
C LEU A 112 9.04 16.40 -10.65
N LEU A 113 8.74 15.27 -10.01
CA LEU A 113 7.90 15.25 -8.81
C LEU A 113 8.57 15.99 -7.63
N LYS A 114 9.89 15.85 -7.47
CA LYS A 114 10.64 16.55 -6.41
C LYS A 114 10.76 18.05 -6.67
N ASP A 115 10.84 18.47 -7.92
CA ASP A 115 10.80 19.88 -8.29
C ASP A 115 9.45 20.52 -7.95
N PHE A 116 8.36 19.75 -8.06
CA PHE A 116 7.01 20.15 -7.62
C PHE A 116 6.89 20.17 -6.10
N GLN A 117 7.26 19.08 -5.43
CA GLN A 117 7.17 18.93 -3.99
C GLN A 117 8.36 18.09 -3.49
N PRO A 118 9.41 18.71 -2.91
CA PRO A 118 10.63 18.00 -2.51
C PRO A 118 10.40 16.87 -1.50
N ASP A 119 9.43 17.06 -0.60
CA ASP A 119 9.05 16.10 0.44
C ASP A 119 7.83 15.25 0.03
N ASN A 120 7.60 15.05 -1.27
CA ASN A 120 6.48 14.25 -1.74
C ASN A 120 6.61 12.80 -1.27
N LEU A 121 5.56 12.28 -0.63
CA LEU A 121 5.58 10.93 -0.03
C LEU A 121 5.85 9.81 -1.04
N VAL A 122 5.32 9.88 -2.27
CA VAL A 122 5.60 8.85 -3.28
C VAL A 122 7.06 8.92 -3.72
N ALA A 123 7.61 10.12 -3.88
CA ALA A 123 9.03 10.30 -4.21
C ALA A 123 9.95 9.76 -3.10
N VAL A 124 9.64 10.04 -1.84
CA VAL A 124 10.39 9.53 -0.68
C VAL A 124 10.36 8.01 -0.64
N CYS A 125 9.19 7.39 -0.79
CA CYS A 125 9.06 5.93 -0.80
C CYS A 125 9.72 5.29 -2.03
N ALA A 126 9.63 5.93 -3.20
CA ALA A 126 10.33 5.48 -4.40
C ALA A 126 11.86 5.51 -4.20
N LEU A 127 12.40 6.48 -3.47
CA LEU A 127 13.84 6.58 -3.18
C LEU A 127 14.30 5.58 -2.12
N HIS A 128 13.58 5.48 -1.01
CA HIS A 128 14.05 4.79 0.19
C HIS A 128 13.49 3.37 0.38
N GLY A 129 12.44 3.01 -0.38
CA GLY A 129 11.72 1.76 -0.21
C GLY A 129 10.48 1.91 0.67
N ILE A 130 9.52 1.02 0.46
CA ILE A 130 8.18 1.12 1.05
C ILE A 130 8.16 0.90 2.57
N ASP A 131 9.07 0.06 3.07
CA ASP A 131 9.17 -0.29 4.50
C ASP A 131 10.14 0.62 5.27
N SER A 132 10.76 1.58 4.60
CA SER A 132 11.75 2.48 5.19
C SER A 132 11.10 3.49 6.14
N ASP A 133 11.82 3.88 7.19
CA ASP A 133 11.34 4.90 8.14
C ASP A 133 11.06 6.26 7.46
N PRO A 134 11.89 6.76 6.52
CA PRO A 134 11.56 7.97 5.76
C PRO A 134 10.22 7.88 5.02
N CYS A 135 9.89 6.72 4.44
CA CYS A 135 8.62 6.51 3.76
C CYS A 135 7.43 6.56 4.74
N LYS A 136 7.55 5.87 5.88
CA LYS A 136 6.52 5.89 6.94
C LYS A 136 6.29 7.30 7.47
N ASP A 137 7.37 8.01 7.78
CA ASP A 137 7.31 9.38 8.29
C ASP A 137 6.70 10.35 7.27
N ALA A 138 6.94 10.14 5.97
CA ALA A 138 6.34 10.96 4.92
C ALA A 138 4.82 10.76 4.82
N TYR A 139 4.33 9.53 4.93
CA TYR A 139 2.89 9.24 4.91
C TYR A 139 2.15 9.70 6.17
N GLN A 140 2.80 9.71 7.34
CA GLN A 140 2.22 10.24 8.59
C GLN A 140 1.94 11.76 8.53
N LYS A 141 2.59 12.49 7.62
CA LYS A 141 2.37 13.92 7.39
C LYS A 141 1.20 14.20 6.44
N GLN A 142 0.56 13.17 5.88
CA GLN A 142 -0.65 13.33 5.09
C GLN A 142 -1.87 13.49 6.01
N TYR A 143 -2.70 14.49 5.72
CA TYR A 143 -3.97 14.73 6.41
C TYR A 143 -5.11 14.04 5.66
N ILE A 144 -6.16 13.66 6.38
CA ILE A 144 -7.41 13.18 5.77
C ILE A 144 -8.52 14.18 6.10
N SER A 145 -9.26 14.61 5.07
CA SER A 145 -10.51 15.34 5.24
C SER A 145 -11.64 14.59 4.58
N SER A 146 -12.77 14.53 5.28
CA SER A 146 -14.08 14.16 4.71
C SER A 146 -14.96 15.38 4.43
N SER A 147 -14.55 16.56 4.88
CA SER A 147 -15.20 17.83 4.58
C SER A 147 -14.70 18.36 3.24
N ASP A 148 -15.64 18.79 2.40
CA ASP A 148 -15.31 19.46 1.15
C ASP A 148 -14.38 20.64 1.45
N PRO A 149 -13.20 20.74 0.80
CA PRO A 149 -12.38 21.93 0.89
C PRO A 149 -13.26 23.11 0.45
N GLU A 150 -13.32 24.14 1.29
CA GLU A 150 -14.14 25.34 1.08
C GLU A 150 -14.07 25.78 -0.39
N GLU A 151 -15.25 26.04 -0.96
CA GLU A 151 -15.59 26.16 -2.40
C GLU A 151 -14.72 27.09 -3.27
N GLU A 152 -13.78 27.84 -2.70
CA GLU A 152 -13.14 28.99 -3.37
C GLU A 152 -12.13 28.66 -4.50
N SER A 153 -11.89 27.39 -4.84
CA SER A 153 -10.96 27.10 -5.95
C SER A 153 -11.28 25.91 -6.85
N ILE A 154 -12.47 25.31 -6.77
CA ILE A 154 -12.86 24.20 -7.66
C ILE A 154 -13.73 24.74 -8.80
N ASP A 155 -13.19 25.77 -9.46
CA ASP A 155 -13.88 26.48 -10.53
C ASP A 155 -13.54 25.87 -11.90
N VAL A 156 -13.84 24.58 -12.02
CA VAL A 156 -14.23 23.88 -13.25
C VAL A 156 -14.96 22.65 -12.75
N VAL A 157 -16.27 22.62 -12.98
CA VAL A 157 -17.16 21.47 -12.77
C VAL A 157 -16.40 20.18 -13.05
N ASP A 158 -16.06 19.41 -12.01
CA ASP A 158 -15.58 18.04 -12.17
C ASP A 158 -16.78 17.18 -12.59
N LEU A 159 -17.16 17.38 -13.85
CA LEU A 159 -18.33 16.77 -14.47
C LEU A 159 -18.20 15.25 -14.43
N SER A 160 -16.97 14.73 -14.46
CA SER A 160 -16.67 13.32 -14.28
C SER A 160 -16.99 12.86 -12.87
N ALA A 161 -16.55 13.59 -11.83
CA ALA A 161 -16.89 13.23 -10.45
C ALA A 161 -18.40 13.27 -10.20
N LYS A 162 -19.10 14.29 -10.73
CA LYS A 162 -20.57 14.40 -10.65
C LYS A 162 -21.28 13.28 -11.41
N LEU A 163 -20.82 12.96 -12.62
CA LEU A 163 -21.38 11.87 -13.42
C LEU A 163 -21.18 10.52 -12.73
N ASN A 164 -19.98 10.25 -12.22
CA ASN A 164 -19.68 9.04 -11.45
C ASN A 164 -20.58 8.94 -10.21
N ALA A 165 -20.83 10.04 -9.51
CA ALA A 165 -21.73 10.05 -8.35
C ALA A 165 -23.16 9.62 -8.73
N ILE A 166 -23.68 10.12 -9.86
CA ILE A 166 -25.01 9.76 -10.37
C ILE A 166 -25.04 8.29 -10.82
N GLU A 167 -24.06 7.84 -11.60
CA GLU A 167 -23.99 6.47 -12.10
C GLU A 167 -23.86 5.43 -10.96
N ASN A 168 -23.17 5.82 -9.88
CA ASN A 168 -22.91 4.96 -8.74
C ASN A 168 -24.03 4.96 -7.69
N GLU A 169 -24.98 5.89 -7.73
CA GLU A 169 -26.03 6.03 -6.71
C GLU A 169 -26.89 4.75 -6.57
N LYS A 170 -27.35 4.22 -7.71
CA LYS A 170 -28.19 3.01 -7.74
C LYS A 170 -27.45 1.76 -7.23
N PRO A 171 -26.25 1.39 -7.75
CA PRO A 171 -25.53 0.24 -7.22
C PRO A 171 -25.12 0.42 -5.75
N LEU A 172 -24.74 1.63 -5.32
CA LEU A 172 -24.44 1.90 -3.91
C LEU A 172 -25.65 1.69 -3.00
N THR A 173 -26.84 2.12 -3.43
CA THR A 173 -28.09 1.89 -2.68
C THR A 173 -28.39 0.40 -2.51
N GLN A 174 -28.20 -0.39 -3.57
CA GLN A 174 -28.35 -1.85 -3.50
C GLN A 174 -27.33 -2.47 -2.54
N ILE A 175 -26.05 -2.12 -2.68
CA ILE A 175 -24.98 -2.63 -1.81
C ILE A 175 -25.24 -2.29 -0.33
N LYS A 176 -25.73 -1.08 -0.03
CA LYS A 176 -26.09 -0.70 1.35
C LYS A 176 -27.20 -1.58 1.93
N SER A 177 -28.19 -1.94 1.12
CA SER A 177 -29.26 -2.86 1.53
C SER A 177 -28.69 -4.26 1.80
N ASP A 178 -27.95 -4.81 0.84
CA ASP A 178 -27.37 -6.15 0.94
C ASP A 178 -26.39 -6.26 2.11
N LEU A 179 -25.62 -5.20 2.37
CA LEU A 179 -24.67 -5.13 3.47
C LEU A 179 -25.39 -5.13 4.82
N ARG A 180 -26.48 -4.38 4.95
CA ARG A 180 -27.32 -4.37 6.17
C ARG A 180 -27.90 -5.76 6.44
N ASP A 181 -28.38 -6.45 5.41
CA ASP A 181 -28.95 -7.79 5.57
C ASP A 181 -27.87 -8.83 5.90
N ALA A 182 -26.70 -8.73 5.26
CA ALA A 182 -25.56 -9.59 5.57
C ALA A 182 -25.05 -9.39 7.00
N GLU A 183 -24.94 -8.16 7.50
CA GLU A 183 -24.55 -7.87 8.89
C GLU A 183 -25.57 -8.39 9.90
N LYS A 184 -26.88 -8.25 9.63
CA LYS A 184 -27.93 -8.84 10.47
C LYS A 184 -27.84 -10.36 10.52
N ALA A 185 -27.49 -11.00 9.41
CA ALA A 185 -27.30 -12.44 9.36
C ALA A 185 -26.02 -12.84 10.12
N PHE A 186 -24.93 -12.08 9.96
CA PHE A 186 -23.67 -12.32 10.65
C PHE A 186 -23.80 -12.20 12.17
N ALA A 187 -24.58 -11.23 12.66
CA ALA A 187 -24.88 -11.08 14.08
C ALA A 187 -25.62 -12.29 14.70
N LYS A 188 -26.21 -13.16 13.87
CA LYS A 188 -26.94 -14.35 14.33
C LYS A 188 -26.11 -15.63 14.30
N SER A 189 -25.30 -15.85 13.27
CA SER A 189 -24.59 -17.13 13.08
C SER A 189 -23.07 -17.03 12.97
N ALA A 190 -22.50 -15.83 12.80
CA ALA A 190 -21.07 -15.58 12.64
C ALA A 190 -20.36 -16.48 11.59
N GLU A 191 -21.10 -16.94 10.59
CA GLU A 191 -20.60 -17.86 9.57
C GLU A 191 -19.53 -17.21 8.67
N ALA A 192 -18.50 -18.00 8.32
CA ALA A 192 -17.39 -17.54 7.48
C ALA A 192 -17.86 -17.04 6.10
N GLU A 193 -18.85 -17.68 5.50
CA GLU A 193 -19.40 -17.27 4.20
C GLU A 193 -20.13 -15.92 4.28
N ILE A 194 -20.81 -15.64 5.39
CA ILE A 194 -21.44 -14.34 5.61
C ILE A 194 -20.37 -13.26 5.82
N ARG A 195 -19.30 -13.57 6.56
CA ARG A 195 -18.14 -12.68 6.72
C ARG A 195 -17.51 -12.33 5.36
N LYS A 196 -17.26 -13.32 4.51
CA LYS A 196 -16.75 -13.12 3.15
C LYS A 196 -17.69 -12.25 2.31
N LYS A 197 -19.00 -12.47 2.42
CA LYS A 197 -20.02 -11.65 1.75
C LYS A 197 -19.96 -10.19 2.21
N ILE A 198 -19.84 -9.93 3.51
CA ILE A 198 -19.71 -8.57 4.06
C ILE A 198 -18.46 -7.89 3.51
N ILE A 199 -17.30 -8.57 3.55
CA ILE A 199 -16.04 -8.03 3.01
C ILE A 199 -16.18 -7.69 1.53
N SER A 200 -16.72 -8.61 0.73
CA SER A 200 -16.98 -8.38 -0.71
C SER A 200 -17.91 -7.19 -0.97
N LEU A 201 -18.96 -7.02 -0.18
CA LEU A 201 -19.88 -5.88 -0.31
C LEU A 201 -19.21 -4.56 0.07
N LEU A 202 -18.38 -4.56 1.12
CA LEU A 202 -17.57 -3.40 1.50
C LEU A 202 -16.55 -3.04 0.41
N ASP A 203 -15.88 -4.02 -0.19
CA ASP A 203 -14.96 -3.80 -1.30
C ASP A 203 -15.65 -3.17 -2.52
N GLN A 204 -16.85 -3.64 -2.86
CA GLN A 204 -17.65 -3.08 -3.93
C GLN A 204 -18.09 -1.64 -3.59
N ALA A 205 -18.57 -1.40 -2.37
CA ALA A 205 -18.96 -0.07 -1.92
C ALA A 205 -17.78 0.92 -1.98
N LEU A 206 -16.62 0.53 -1.46
CA LEU A 206 -15.39 1.33 -1.49
C LEU A 206 -14.96 1.65 -2.93
N SER A 207 -15.06 0.67 -3.85
CA SER A 207 -14.75 0.88 -5.28
C SER A 207 -15.54 2.04 -5.88
N LEU A 208 -16.83 2.10 -5.56
CA LEU A 208 -17.77 3.05 -6.14
C LEU A 208 -17.70 4.40 -5.41
N ALA A 209 -17.83 4.39 -4.08
CA ALA A 209 -17.89 5.60 -3.26
C ALA A 209 -16.56 6.37 -3.24
N CYS A 210 -15.42 5.66 -3.27
CA CYS A 210 -14.10 6.26 -3.18
C CYS A 210 -13.43 6.56 -4.54
N SER A 211 -14.15 6.34 -5.65
CA SER A 211 -13.65 6.61 -7.02
C SER A 211 -13.18 8.06 -7.22
N ASN A 212 -13.76 9.01 -6.49
CA ASN A 212 -13.46 10.44 -6.58
C ASN A 212 -12.50 10.93 -5.46
N THR A 213 -11.71 10.04 -4.86
CA THR A 213 -10.70 10.44 -3.88
C THR A 213 -9.66 11.34 -4.53
N ARG A 214 -9.43 12.52 -3.96
CA ARG A 214 -8.51 13.52 -4.51
C ARG A 214 -7.42 13.91 -3.52
N ILE A 215 -6.27 14.28 -4.06
CA ILE A 215 -5.18 14.88 -3.31
C ILE A 215 -5.22 16.38 -3.55
N VAL A 216 -5.25 17.15 -2.47
CA VAL A 216 -5.18 18.61 -2.51
C VAL A 216 -3.90 19.02 -1.80
N VAL A 217 -3.14 19.89 -2.44
CA VAL A 217 -1.98 20.52 -1.84
C VAL A 217 -2.32 21.96 -1.48
N GLN A 218 -2.12 22.28 -0.19
CA GLN A 218 -2.42 23.59 0.36
C GLN A 218 -1.14 24.22 0.92
N HIS A 219 -1.00 25.53 0.74
CA HIS A 219 0.09 26.33 1.32
C HIS A 219 -0.31 27.00 2.63
N THR A 220 -1.58 26.89 3.00
CA THR A 220 -2.12 27.32 4.29
C THR A 220 -2.20 26.11 5.21
N LYS A 221 -1.93 26.31 6.49
CA LYS A 221 -2.07 25.27 7.49
C LYS A 221 -3.54 24.79 7.49
N PRO A 222 -3.81 23.48 7.41
CA PRO A 222 -5.16 22.99 7.53
C PRO A 222 -5.73 23.38 8.90
N PRO A 223 -7.05 23.56 9.03
CA PRO A 223 -7.67 23.83 10.32
C PRO A 223 -7.30 22.71 11.31
N ASP A 224 -7.02 23.06 12.56
CA ASP A 224 -6.57 22.12 13.61
C ASP A 224 -7.55 20.95 13.87
N LYS A 225 -8.77 21.02 13.31
CA LYS A 225 -9.81 19.98 13.39
C LYS A 225 -9.70 18.88 12.32
N LEU A 226 -8.76 18.97 11.36
CA LEU A 226 -8.55 17.86 10.43
C LEU A 226 -7.86 16.69 11.15
N MET A 227 -8.35 15.48 10.93
CA MET A 227 -7.71 14.29 11.48
C MET A 227 -6.35 14.12 10.79
N ILE A 228 -5.28 14.30 11.56
CA ILE A 228 -3.96 13.76 11.21
C ILE A 228 -4.13 12.25 11.11
N VAL A 229 -3.51 11.62 10.11
CA VAL A 229 -3.36 10.16 10.06
C VAL A 229 -2.48 9.75 11.23
N GLN A 230 -3.04 9.68 12.43
CA GLN A 230 -2.51 8.88 13.51
C GLN A 230 -3.15 7.52 13.37
N THR A 231 -2.66 6.73 12.42
CA THR A 231 -2.92 5.29 12.49
C THR A 231 -2.22 4.77 13.73
N TYR A 232 -3.03 4.52 14.76
CA TYR A 232 -2.89 3.45 15.75
C TYR A 232 -1.44 2.95 15.94
N ARG A 233 -0.57 3.80 16.51
CA ARG A 233 0.78 3.39 16.93
C ARG A 233 0.84 2.96 18.40
N GLU A 234 -0.29 2.90 19.10
CA GLU A 234 -0.37 2.45 20.49
C GLU A 234 -1.36 1.30 20.64
N ASN A 235 -0.82 0.08 20.62
CA ASN A 235 -1.12 -1.03 21.54
C ASN A 235 -0.62 -2.37 20.95
N THR A 236 0.69 -2.49 20.71
CA THR A 236 1.36 -3.78 20.48
C THR A 236 1.52 -4.58 21.79
N GLU A 237 0.49 -4.63 22.64
CA GLU A 237 0.45 -5.48 23.83
C GLU A 237 -0.84 -6.30 23.99
N THR A 238 -1.76 -6.30 23.01
CA THR A 238 -2.74 -7.38 22.92
C THR A 238 -2.21 -8.44 21.97
N SER A 239 -1.61 -9.49 22.55
CA SER A 239 -1.27 -10.71 21.83
C SER A 239 -2.54 -11.34 21.27
N ASP A 240 -2.90 -10.98 20.04
CA ASP A 240 -3.88 -11.73 19.26
C ASP A 240 -3.28 -13.13 19.00
N PRO A 241 -3.99 -14.24 19.29
CA PRO A 241 -3.56 -15.59 18.93
C PRO A 241 -3.11 -15.72 17.47
N LEU A 242 -3.60 -14.87 16.56
CA LEU A 242 -3.15 -14.83 15.16
C LEU A 242 -1.71 -14.29 15.00
N THR A 243 -1.31 -13.28 15.78
CA THR A 243 0.07 -12.73 15.76
C THR A 243 1.08 -13.70 16.37
N LYS A 244 0.66 -14.49 17.37
CA LYS A 244 1.45 -15.60 17.91
C LYS A 244 1.69 -16.69 16.86
N LEU A 245 0.66 -17.05 16.09
CA LEU A 245 0.80 -18.02 14.99
C LEU A 245 1.81 -17.56 13.92
N VAL A 246 1.76 -16.28 13.54
CA VAL A 246 2.68 -15.73 12.52
C VAL A 246 4.14 -15.75 12.99
N HIS A 247 4.41 -15.49 14.27
CA HIS A 247 5.77 -15.54 14.81
C HIS A 247 6.30 -16.97 15.02
N GLU A 248 5.43 -17.95 15.31
CA GLU A 248 5.81 -19.35 15.52
C GLU A 248 6.22 -20.06 14.22
N PHE A 249 5.62 -19.70 13.08
CA PHE A 249 5.93 -20.32 11.78
C PHE A 249 7.04 -19.61 10.98
N SER A 250 7.39 -18.38 11.33
CA SER A 250 8.47 -17.62 10.68
C SER A 250 9.88 -18.13 10.99
N GLY A 251 10.01 -19.05 11.96
CA GLY A 251 11.30 -19.63 12.37
C GLY A 251 11.79 -20.80 11.52
N SER A 252 11.06 -21.25 10.49
CA SER A 252 11.43 -22.47 9.76
C SER A 252 10.88 -22.51 8.33
N ALA A 253 11.64 -21.97 7.37
CA ALA A 253 11.79 -22.55 6.02
C ALA A 253 12.66 -21.65 5.12
N SER A 254 13.94 -21.96 5.06
CA SER A 254 14.79 -21.62 3.92
C SER A 254 14.80 -22.82 2.97
N ARG A 255 14.39 -22.63 1.71
CA ARG A 255 15.12 -22.98 0.47
C ARG A 255 14.22 -23.36 -0.73
N GLN A 256 14.55 -22.67 -1.83
CA GLN A 256 14.67 -23.10 -3.23
C GLN A 256 13.40 -23.56 -3.98
N SER A 257 13.06 -22.81 -5.03
CA SER A 257 12.30 -23.33 -6.17
C SER A 257 13.12 -23.21 -7.47
N ASN A 258 13.03 -24.26 -8.27
CA ASN A 258 13.64 -24.40 -9.59
C ASN A 258 12.72 -23.85 -10.69
N THR A 259 13.32 -23.23 -11.69
CA THR A 259 12.75 -22.74 -12.96
C THR A 259 12.29 -23.84 -13.92
N PRO A 260 11.39 -23.50 -14.85
CA PRO A 260 11.59 -23.90 -16.25
C PRO A 260 11.45 -22.75 -17.26
N THR A 261 12.30 -22.85 -18.28
CA THR A 261 12.54 -21.99 -19.44
C THR A 261 11.46 -22.12 -20.53
N ALA A 262 11.05 -21.02 -21.17
CA ALA A 262 10.41 -21.05 -22.48
C ALA A 262 10.71 -19.80 -23.33
N SER A 263 10.85 -20.06 -24.64
CA SER A 263 11.42 -19.27 -25.74
C SER A 263 10.54 -18.11 -26.28
N PRO A 264 11.08 -17.22 -27.16
CA PRO A 264 10.53 -15.88 -27.40
C PRO A 264 9.55 -15.79 -28.59
N THR A 265 8.70 -14.77 -28.58
CA THR A 265 7.86 -14.33 -29.71
C THR A 265 8.01 -12.81 -29.94
N PRO A 266 7.71 -12.31 -31.15
CA PRO A 266 8.40 -11.19 -31.76
C PRO A 266 7.95 -9.81 -31.29
N ILE A 267 8.89 -8.88 -31.45
CA ILE A 267 8.83 -7.45 -31.09
C ILE A 267 7.87 -6.74 -32.06
N ILE A 268 6.85 -6.08 -31.49
CA ILE A 268 6.06 -5.07 -32.21
C ILE A 268 6.76 -3.73 -31.99
N GLU A 269 7.33 -3.17 -33.07
CA GLU A 269 7.92 -1.84 -33.06
C GLU A 269 6.84 -0.78 -32.82
N VAL A 270 6.99 -0.08 -31.70
CA VAL A 270 6.19 1.10 -31.36
C VAL A 270 6.86 2.31 -32.04
N PRO A 271 6.11 3.16 -32.75
CA PRO A 271 6.66 4.33 -33.43
C PRO A 271 7.32 5.31 -32.44
N ALA A 272 8.41 5.94 -32.90
CA ALA A 272 9.28 6.79 -32.10
C ALA A 272 8.53 7.98 -31.44
N PRO A 273 8.83 8.32 -30.18
CA PRO A 273 8.19 9.44 -29.51
C PRO A 273 8.66 10.79 -30.09
N PHE A 274 7.72 11.72 -30.25
CA PHE A 274 7.99 13.13 -30.51
C PHE A 274 8.96 13.68 -29.45
N GLN A 275 10.08 14.25 -29.89
CA GLN A 275 11.00 14.99 -29.02
C GLN A 275 10.33 16.30 -28.59
N VAL A 276 9.70 16.27 -27.42
CA VAL A 276 9.35 17.50 -26.70
C VAL A 276 10.64 18.00 -26.05
N ASN A 277 11.21 19.07 -26.59
CA ASN A 277 12.33 19.75 -25.95
C ASN A 277 11.87 20.22 -24.56
N PRO A 278 12.49 19.75 -23.46
CA PRO A 278 12.16 20.27 -22.14
C PRO A 278 12.46 21.77 -22.12
N PRO A 279 11.57 22.61 -21.56
CA PRO A 279 11.87 24.03 -21.39
C PRO A 279 13.19 24.15 -20.62
N LYS A 280 14.11 24.98 -21.13
CA LYS A 280 15.37 25.28 -20.45
C LYS A 280 15.05 25.82 -19.06
N HIS A 281 15.25 24.99 -18.04
CA HIS A 281 15.14 25.38 -16.65
C HIS A 281 16.41 26.17 -16.29
N ASP A 282 16.33 27.49 -16.41
CA ASP A 282 17.20 28.35 -15.61
C ASP A 282 16.99 27.98 -14.13
N SER A 283 18.09 27.80 -13.40
CA SER A 283 18.05 27.34 -12.00
C SER A 283 17.05 28.19 -11.23
N PRO A 284 15.96 27.60 -10.69
CA PRO A 284 14.91 28.40 -10.10
C PRO A 284 15.48 29.17 -8.90
N PRO A 285 15.14 30.47 -8.76
CA PRO A 285 15.55 31.23 -7.58
C PRO A 285 15.14 30.44 -6.33
N LYS A 286 16.04 30.36 -5.33
CA LYS A 286 15.79 29.68 -4.05
C LYS A 286 14.51 30.24 -3.43
N ARG A 287 13.36 29.62 -3.71
CA ARG A 287 12.08 30.03 -3.16
C ARG A 287 12.12 29.74 -1.65
N PRO A 288 11.58 30.61 -0.79
CA PRO A 288 11.43 30.30 0.62
C PRO A 288 10.66 28.97 0.72
N LYS A 289 11.15 28.06 1.58
CA LYS A 289 10.45 26.80 1.88
C LYS A 289 9.09 27.15 2.46
N ARG A 290 8.06 27.21 1.61
CA ARG A 290 6.68 27.30 2.07
C ARG A 290 6.32 25.93 2.61
N GLU A 291 5.78 25.87 3.82
CA GLU A 291 5.19 24.63 4.33
C GLU A 291 4.06 24.23 3.38
N VAL A 292 4.09 22.97 2.97
CA VAL A 292 3.12 22.39 2.04
C VAL A 292 2.36 21.32 2.81
N TRP A 293 1.05 21.50 2.89
CA TRP A 293 0.16 20.58 3.58
C TRP A 293 -0.54 19.70 2.55
N ARG A 294 -0.45 18.39 2.74
CA ARG A 294 -1.03 17.41 1.84
C ARG A 294 -2.31 16.87 2.44
N LEU A 295 -3.42 17.10 1.76
CA LEU A 295 -4.74 16.65 2.18
C LEU A 295 -5.27 15.60 1.20
N ARG A 296 -5.57 14.42 1.72
CA ARG A 296 -6.35 13.40 1.01
C ARG A 296 -7.82 13.61 1.35
N HIS A 297 -8.59 13.98 0.35
CA HIS A 297 -10.01 14.23 0.49
C HIS A 297 -10.81 12.99 0.10
N LEU A 298 -11.56 12.46 1.06
CA LEU A 298 -12.54 11.40 0.87
C LEU A 298 -13.93 12.04 0.85
N SER A 299 -14.83 11.61 -0.05
CA SER A 299 -16.23 12.01 0.10
C SER A 299 -16.79 11.49 1.43
N ALA A 300 -17.79 12.16 2.00
CA ALA A 300 -18.43 11.70 3.24
C ALA A 300 -18.92 10.24 3.14
N GLU A 301 -19.43 9.85 1.96
CA GLU A 301 -19.84 8.48 1.68
C GLU A 301 -18.66 7.50 1.66
N CYS A 302 -17.55 7.86 0.98
CA CYS A 302 -16.33 7.05 0.99
C CYS A 302 -15.78 6.89 2.42
N ALA A 303 -15.67 7.98 3.17
CA ALA A 303 -15.18 7.98 4.54
C ALA A 303 -16.02 7.05 5.42
N SER A 304 -17.36 7.10 5.31
CA SER A 304 -18.25 6.20 6.05
C SER A 304 -18.02 4.72 5.73
N PHE A 305 -17.79 4.36 4.46
CA PHE A 305 -17.46 2.97 4.09
C PHE A 305 -16.06 2.56 4.56
N VAL A 306 -15.08 3.46 4.52
CA VAL A 306 -13.75 3.22 5.08
C VAL A 306 -13.86 2.92 6.58
N ASP A 307 -14.52 3.78 7.34
CA ASP A 307 -14.67 3.62 8.79
C ASP A 307 -15.39 2.30 9.14
N ARG A 308 -16.47 1.98 8.41
CA ARG A 308 -17.21 0.73 8.60
C ARG A 308 -16.37 -0.50 8.25
N ALA A 309 -15.60 -0.44 7.18
CA ALA A 309 -14.72 -1.53 6.76
C ALA A 309 -13.61 -1.78 7.77
N LEU A 310 -12.99 -0.72 8.29
CA LEU A 310 -11.94 -0.80 9.31
C LEU A 310 -12.48 -1.23 10.68
N ALA A 311 -13.70 -0.84 11.03
CA ALA A 311 -14.38 -1.33 12.22
C ALA A 311 -14.70 -2.83 12.13
N PHE A 312 -15.02 -3.33 10.93
CA PHE A 312 -15.28 -4.75 10.70
C PHE A 312 -14.01 -5.59 10.59
N ASN A 313 -12.96 -5.06 9.95
CA ASN A 313 -11.65 -5.67 9.81
C ASN A 313 -10.56 -4.57 9.85
N PRO A 314 -9.80 -4.43 10.96
CA PRO A 314 -8.76 -3.42 11.08
C PRO A 314 -7.65 -3.50 10.02
N HIS A 315 -7.47 -4.68 9.40
CA HIS A 315 -6.50 -4.91 8.33
C HIS A 315 -7.15 -4.95 6.95
N HIS A 316 -8.35 -4.38 6.78
CA HIS A 316 -9.02 -4.34 5.48
C HIS A 316 -8.20 -3.50 4.50
N ALA A 317 -7.51 -4.17 3.57
CA ALA A 317 -6.49 -3.55 2.76
C ALA A 317 -7.07 -2.45 1.90
N ARG A 318 -8.18 -2.72 1.20
CA ARG A 318 -8.82 -1.74 0.32
C ARG A 318 -9.22 -0.45 1.06
N ALA A 319 -9.76 -0.57 2.27
CA ALA A 319 -10.13 0.58 3.08
C ALA A 319 -8.89 1.42 3.45
N LEU A 320 -7.82 0.78 3.94
CA LEU A 320 -6.55 1.45 4.25
C LEU A 320 -5.92 2.11 3.01
N CYS A 321 -5.97 1.44 1.86
CA CYS A 321 -5.44 1.98 0.61
C CYS A 321 -6.20 3.22 0.11
N TYR A 322 -7.54 3.26 0.25
CA TYR A 322 -8.29 4.50 -0.05
C TYR A 322 -8.00 5.59 0.98
N GLN A 323 -7.93 5.22 2.26
CA GLN A 323 -7.70 6.13 3.38
C GLN A 323 -6.33 6.81 3.30
N GLN A 324 -5.27 6.06 3.01
CA GLN A 324 -3.88 6.54 3.11
C GLN A 324 -3.18 6.67 1.76
N GLY A 325 -3.61 5.91 0.76
CA GLY A 325 -2.97 5.81 -0.55
C GLY A 325 -2.52 4.39 -0.87
N PHE A 326 -2.58 4.02 -2.14
CA PHE A 326 -2.32 2.66 -2.62
C PHE A 326 -0.85 2.22 -2.49
N SER A 327 0.06 3.19 -2.38
CA SER A 327 1.49 2.99 -2.12
C SER A 327 1.88 3.41 -0.70
N SER A 328 0.92 3.50 0.23
CA SER A 328 1.24 3.77 1.64
C SER A 328 1.76 2.51 2.34
N PRO A 329 2.68 2.63 3.30
CA PRO A 329 3.17 1.50 4.09
C PRO A 329 2.04 0.69 4.73
N ASP A 330 1.02 1.33 5.31
CA ASP A 330 -0.07 0.62 5.99
C ASP A 330 -0.97 -0.12 4.99
N CYS A 331 -1.25 0.46 3.81
CA CYS A 331 -1.95 -0.24 2.73
C CYS A 331 -1.19 -1.51 2.30
N ILE A 332 0.13 -1.39 2.10
CA ILE A 332 0.96 -2.51 1.68
C ILE A 332 1.04 -3.57 2.77
N ALA A 333 1.20 -3.18 4.03
CA ALA A 333 1.14 -4.08 5.18
C ALA A 333 -0.19 -4.83 5.27
N ALA A 334 -1.31 -4.13 5.10
CA ALA A 334 -2.64 -4.75 5.10
C ALA A 334 -2.85 -5.73 3.94
N LYS A 335 -2.38 -5.39 2.73
CA LYS A 335 -2.38 -6.32 1.59
C LYS A 335 -1.57 -7.58 1.89
N ARG A 336 -0.43 -7.46 2.60
CA ARG A 336 0.38 -8.63 3.02
C ARG A 336 -0.39 -9.50 3.99
N VAL A 337 -1.06 -8.90 4.97
CA VAL A 337 -1.90 -9.62 5.95
C VAL A 337 -3.04 -10.36 5.26
N GLU A 338 -3.80 -9.71 4.37
CA GLU A 338 -4.89 -10.37 3.63
C GLU A 338 -4.38 -11.52 2.75
N ARG A 339 -3.23 -11.34 2.08
CA ARG A 339 -2.59 -12.40 1.28
C ARG A 339 -2.22 -13.60 2.14
N GLU A 340 -1.70 -13.36 3.34
CA GLU A 340 -1.32 -14.43 4.27
C GLU A 340 -2.56 -15.17 4.80
N ILE A 341 -3.61 -14.45 5.18
CA ILE A 341 -4.88 -15.06 5.60
C ILE A 341 -5.45 -15.93 4.48
N ALA A 342 -5.51 -15.42 3.24
CA ALA A 342 -6.01 -16.18 2.09
C ALA A 342 -5.17 -17.44 1.82
N ARG A 343 -3.85 -17.36 1.99
CA ARG A 343 -2.95 -18.52 1.88
C ARG A 343 -3.26 -19.58 2.92
N GLN A 344 -3.48 -19.16 4.17
CA GLN A 344 -3.82 -20.08 5.26
C GLN A 344 -5.17 -20.75 5.06
N GLU A 345 -6.20 -20.00 4.65
CA GLU A 345 -7.52 -20.54 4.33
C GLU A 345 -7.45 -21.57 3.19
N ALA A 346 -6.67 -21.29 2.15
CA ALA A 346 -6.46 -22.24 1.04
C ALA A 346 -5.77 -23.54 1.51
N LEU A 347 -4.77 -23.44 2.40
CA LEU A 347 -4.10 -24.61 2.96
C LEU A 347 -5.03 -25.45 3.84
N GLN A 348 -5.86 -24.81 4.67
CA GLN A 348 -6.85 -25.50 5.49
C GLN A 348 -7.89 -26.22 4.63
N GLU A 349 -8.34 -25.61 3.53
CA GLU A 349 -9.30 -26.23 2.62
C GLU A 349 -8.68 -27.45 1.90
N LEU A 350 -7.43 -27.34 1.44
CA LEU A 350 -6.70 -28.47 0.87
C LEU A 350 -6.56 -29.63 1.88
N GLN A 351 -6.28 -29.32 3.16
CA GLN A 351 -6.19 -30.32 4.21
C GLN A 351 -7.54 -31.02 4.45
N LYS A 352 -8.64 -30.26 4.54
CA LYS A 352 -10.01 -30.83 4.65
C LYS A 352 -10.35 -31.75 3.48
N GLN A 353 -9.94 -31.40 2.27
CA GLN A 353 -10.16 -32.23 1.08
C GLN A 353 -9.35 -33.53 1.13
N GLN A 354 -8.13 -33.50 1.67
CA GLN A 354 -7.32 -34.70 1.88
C GLN A 354 -7.90 -35.61 2.96
N ASP A 355 -8.41 -35.03 4.06
CA ASP A 355 -9.02 -35.78 5.15
C ASP A 355 -10.40 -36.37 4.78
N ALA A 356 -11.15 -35.68 3.91
CA ALA A 356 -12.44 -36.14 3.40
C ALA A 356 -12.33 -37.20 2.28
N ALA A 357 -11.15 -37.35 1.66
CA ALA A 357 -10.93 -38.38 0.66
C ALA A 357 -10.87 -39.74 1.36
N PRO A 358 -11.85 -40.66 1.14
CA PRO A 358 -11.83 -41.96 1.78
C PRO A 358 -10.55 -42.68 1.36
N SER A 359 -9.82 -43.21 2.34
CA SER A 359 -8.61 -44.00 2.12
C SER A 359 -8.95 -45.24 1.27
N GLN A 360 -8.92 -45.12 -0.05
CA GLN A 360 -9.14 -46.21 -1.00
C GLN A 360 -7.93 -47.15 -1.11
N LYS A 361 -7.09 -47.21 -0.07
CA LYS A 361 -6.04 -48.21 0.06
C LYS A 361 -6.51 -49.25 1.08
N GLU A 362 -6.58 -50.48 0.59
CA GLU A 362 -6.80 -51.76 1.31
C GLU A 362 -8.20 -52.35 1.22
N SER A 363 -8.58 -52.78 0.01
CA SER A 363 -9.34 -54.02 -0.16
C SER A 363 -8.94 -54.74 -1.45
N ARG A 364 -7.66 -55.12 -1.53
CA ARG A 364 -7.15 -56.13 -2.46
C ARG A 364 -6.16 -57.03 -1.72
N ILE A 365 -6.66 -57.78 -0.73
CA ILE A 365 -5.98 -58.96 -0.17
C ILE A 365 -7.00 -60.10 -0.11
N GLY A 366 -6.70 -61.18 -0.84
CA GLY A 366 -7.42 -62.47 -0.82
C GLY A 366 -8.55 -62.52 -1.84
N THR A 367 -8.58 -63.44 -2.81
CA THR A 367 -8.29 -64.87 -2.67
C THR A 367 -7.51 -65.43 -3.87
N PHE A 368 -6.61 -66.36 -3.53
CA PHE A 368 -5.94 -67.31 -4.42
C PHE A 368 -6.91 -68.29 -5.06
#